data_AF-R9MSK2-F1
#
_entry.id   AF-R9MSK2-F1
#
_cell.length_a   1.000
_cell.length_b   1.000
_cell.length_c   1.000
_cell.angle_alpha   90.00
_cell.angle_beta   90.00
_cell.angle_gamma   90.00
#
_symmetry.space_group_name_H-M   'P 1'
#
loop_
_entity.id
_entity.type
_entity.pdbx_description
1 polymer ?
#
loop_
_entity_poly.entity_id
_entity_poly.type
_entity_poly.pdbx_seq_one_letter_code
_entity_poly.pdbx_strand_id
1 'polypeptide(L)'
;MNSDLTEFTRCIRDRENIKALESAIPLYQGTFFEEEGYEWIMDKEGKFDMLYLDALQYLADHYSKKGMKHKLFYYETLMERF
;
A
#
# COMPACT_ATOMS: atom_id res chain seq x y z
N MET A 1 -7.41 -18.33 -9.35
CA MET A 1 -7.70 -17.20 -8.45
C MET A 1 -6.39 -16.85 -7.78
N ASN A 2 -5.86 -15.65 -8.00
CA ASN A 2 -4.71 -15.14 -7.25
C ASN A 2 -5.23 -14.52 -5.95
N SER A 3 -4.48 -14.65 -4.86
CA SER A 3 -4.83 -13.99 -3.60
C SER A 3 -4.54 -12.49 -3.69
N ASP A 4 -5.24 -11.70 -2.87
CA ASP A 4 -5.05 -10.24 -2.80
C ASP A 4 -3.59 -9.86 -2.53
N LEU A 5 -2.90 -10.62 -1.67
CA LEU A 5 -1.48 -10.42 -1.38
C LEU A 5 -0.57 -10.67 -2.61
N THR A 6 -0.93 -11.63 -3.45
CA THR A 6 -0.19 -11.92 -4.68
C THR A 6 -0.37 -10.79 -5.70
N GLU A 7 -1.60 -10.29 -5.84
CA GLU A 7 -1.93 -9.15 -6.70
C GLU A 7 -1.30 -7.85 -6.19
N PHE A 8 -1.31 -7.61 -4.88
CA PHE A 8 -0.62 -6.50 -4.22
C PHE A 8 0.87 -6.51 -4.56
N THR A 9 1.54 -7.65 -4.35
CA THR A 9 2.97 -7.81 -4.63
C THR A 9 3.29 -7.58 -6.11
N ARG A 10 2.40 -8.04 -7.02
CA ARG A 10 2.54 -7.86 -8.46
C ARG A 10 2.45 -6.39 -8.85
N CYS A 11 1.45 -5.68 -8.33
CA CYS A 11 1.22 -4.27 -8.64
C CYS A 11 2.31 -3.35 -8.06
N ILE A 12 2.80 -3.63 -6.84
CA ILE A 12 3.87 -2.83 -6.21
C ILE A 12 5.23 -2.98 -6.89
N ARG A 13 5.49 -4.10 -7.58
CA ARG A 13 6.74 -4.30 -8.32
C ARG A 13 6.90 -3.34 -9.50
N ASP A 14 5.80 -2.87 -10.08
CA ASP A 14 5.78 -1.94 -11.21
C ASP A 14 5.54 -0.50 -10.72
N ARG A 15 6.52 0.06 -9.98
CA ARG A 15 6.40 1.38 -9.34
C ARG A 15 6.16 2.54 -10.32
N GLU A 16 6.54 2.39 -11.59
CA GLU A 16 6.32 3.44 -12.59
C GLU A 16 4.87 3.48 -13.09
N ASN A 17 4.12 2.41 -12.86
CA ASN A 17 2.73 2.30 -13.26
C ASN A 17 1.79 2.77 -12.15
N ILE A 18 1.52 4.07 -12.16
CA ILE A 18 0.63 4.74 -11.19
C ILE A 18 -0.72 4.03 -11.06
N LYS A 19 -1.34 3.60 -12.15
CA LYS A 19 -2.63 2.90 -12.10
C LYS A 19 -2.54 1.54 -11.40
N ALA A 20 -1.43 0.82 -11.59
CA ALA A 20 -1.19 -0.42 -10.89
C ALA A 20 -1.01 -0.17 -9.39
N LEU A 21 -0.23 0.85 -9.01
CA LEU A 21 -0.07 1.26 -7.61
C LEU A 21 -1.40 1.66 -6.96
N GLU A 22 -2.22 2.46 -7.63
CA GLU A 22 -3.56 2.81 -7.13
C GLU A 22 -4.44 1.58 -6.92
N SER A 23 -4.32 0.58 -7.79
CA SER A 23 -5.06 -0.68 -7.70
C SER A 23 -4.52 -1.59 -6.61
N ALA A 24 -3.26 -1.40 -6.18
CA ALA A 24 -2.64 -2.17 -5.10
C ALA A 24 -3.15 -1.74 -3.72
N ILE A 25 -3.34 -0.44 -3.50
CA ILE A 25 -3.73 0.13 -2.20
C ILE A 25 -4.91 -0.60 -1.54
N PRO A 26 -6.07 -0.82 -2.20
CA PRO A 26 -7.21 -1.48 -1.55
C PRO A 26 -7.01 -2.98 -1.29
N LEU A 27 -5.98 -3.61 -1.86
CA LEU A 27 -5.72 -5.05 -1.72
C LEU A 27 -4.99 -5.39 -0.40
N TYR A 28 -4.34 -4.40 0.21
CA TYR A 28 -3.64 -4.58 1.47
C TYR A 28 -4.44 -3.93 2.60
N GLN A 29 -5.00 -4.77 3.47
CA GLN A 29 -5.84 -4.32 4.59
C GLN A 29 -5.07 -4.24 5.91
N GLY A 30 -3.77 -4.53 5.91
CA GLY A 30 -2.92 -4.53 7.11
C GLY A 30 -2.79 -5.93 7.72
N THR A 31 -2.82 -5.97 9.06
CA THR A 31 -2.50 -7.11 9.93
C THR A 31 -3.06 -8.44 9.41
N PHE A 32 -2.18 -9.40 9.18
CA PHE A 32 -2.57 -10.78 8.92
C PHE A 32 -2.93 -11.46 10.23
N PHE A 33 -4.09 -12.12 10.27
CA PHE A 33 -4.54 -12.85 11.46
C PHE A 33 -4.59 -11.96 12.71
N GLU A 34 -5.33 -10.85 12.66
CA GLU A 34 -5.53 -9.91 13.78
C GLU A 34 -5.83 -10.57 15.14
N GLU A 35 -6.43 -11.76 15.13
CA GLU A 35 -6.78 -12.51 16.33
C GLU A 35 -5.61 -13.33 16.93
N GLU A 36 -4.52 -13.53 16.19
CA GLU A 36 -3.43 -14.45 16.53
C GLU A 36 -2.04 -13.83 16.30
N GLY A 37 -1.38 -13.38 17.37
CA GLY A 37 -0.06 -12.73 17.35
C GLY A 37 1.12 -13.68 17.15
N TYR A 38 1.16 -14.41 16.03
CA TYR A 38 2.25 -15.32 15.72
C TYR A 38 3.54 -14.56 15.35
N GLU A 39 4.62 -14.79 16.09
CA GLU A 39 5.92 -14.11 15.84
C GLU A 39 6.46 -14.31 14.41
N TRP A 40 6.21 -15.47 13.79
CA TRP A 40 6.67 -15.76 12.42
C TRP A 40 5.94 -14.95 11.33
N ILE A 41 4.83 -14.30 11.69
CA ILE A 41 4.02 -13.45 10.80
C ILE A 41 4.49 -12.00 10.87
N MET A 42 4.93 -11.54 12.04
CA MET A 42 5.31 -10.14 12.27
C MET A 42 6.40 -9.64 11.31
N ASP A 43 7.42 -10.46 11.02
CA ASP A 43 8.48 -10.09 10.06
C ASP A 43 7.94 -9.93 8.63
N LYS A 44 6.90 -10.68 8.26
CA LYS A 44 6.27 -10.58 6.94
C LYS A 44 5.34 -9.38 6.88
N GLU A 45 4.58 -9.11 7.93
CA GLU A 45 3.73 -7.92 8.07
C GLU A 45 4.56 -6.65 7.92
N GLY A 46 5.62 -6.49 8.71
CA GLY A 46 6.46 -5.31 8.65
C GLY A 46 7.03 -5.05 7.26
N LYS A 47 7.31 -6.10 6.47
CA LYS A 47 7.73 -5.94 5.08
C LYS A 47 6.60 -5.40 4.18
N PHE A 48 5.38 -5.92 4.31
CA PHE A 48 4.26 -5.47 3.50
C PHE A 48 3.76 -4.08 3.92
N ASP A 49 3.82 -3.76 5.21
CA ASP A 49 3.56 -2.44 5.77
C ASP A 49 4.50 -1.40 5.18
N MET A 50 5.81 -1.68 5.16
CA MET A 50 6.80 -0.79 4.56
C MET A 50 6.56 -0.61 3.06
N LEU A 51 6.20 -1.67 2.33
CA LEU A 51 5.86 -1.57 0.91
C LEU A 51 4.59 -0.74 0.66
N TYR A 52 3.60 -0.87 1.54
CA TYR A 52 2.36 -0.13 1.49
C TYR A 52 2.58 1.36 1.73
N LEU A 53 3.31 1.71 2.80
CA LEU A 53 3.68 3.09 3.12
C LEU A 53 4.52 3.74 2.00
N ASP A 54 5.50 3.01 1.46
CA ASP A 54 6.29 3.45 0.30
C ASP A 54 5.39 3.77 -0.91
N ALA A 55 4.38 2.92 -1.18
CA ALA A 55 3.46 3.11 -2.30
C ALA A 55 2.56 4.33 -2.09
N LEU A 56 2.05 4.52 -0.86
CA LEU A 56 1.26 5.70 -0.50
C LEU A 56 2.07 6.99 -0.64
N GLN A 57 3.30 7.02 -0.14
CA GLN A 57 4.19 8.18 -0.26
C GLN A 57 4.49 8.50 -1.72
N TYR A 58 4.77 7.48 -2.54
CA TYR A 58 5.03 7.67 -3.96
C TYR A 58 3.82 8.26 -4.70
N LEU A 59 2.60 7.78 -4.39
CA LEU A 59 1.36 8.33 -4.95
C LEU A 59 1.09 9.75 -4.49
N ALA A 60 1.32 10.05 -3.21
CA ALA A 60 1.24 11.42 -2.67
C ALA A 60 2.18 12.36 -3.42
N ASP A 61 3.47 12.01 -3.54
CA ASP A 61 4.47 12.80 -4.27
C ASP A 61 4.09 13.00 -5.74
N HIS A 62 3.59 11.94 -6.39
CA HIS A 62 3.12 12.00 -7.78
C HIS A 62 1.99 13.02 -7.95
N TYR A 63 0.98 12.97 -7.09
CA TYR A 63 -0.19 13.84 -7.18
C TYR A 63 0.07 15.25 -6.67
N SER A 64 1.01 15.42 -5.74
CA SER A 64 1.55 16.71 -5.33
C SER A 64 2.19 17.43 -6.51
N LYS A 65 3.12 16.77 -7.23
CA LYS A 65 3.78 17.32 -8.43
C LYS A 65 2.81 17.66 -9.56
N LYS A 66 1.69 16.94 -9.68
CA LYS A 66 0.63 17.20 -10.66
C LYS A 66 -0.41 18.22 -10.21
N GLY A 67 -0.34 18.72 -8.97
CA GLY A 67 -1.33 19.66 -8.41
C GLY A 67 -2.71 19.05 -8.16
N MET A 68 -2.83 17.72 -8.12
CA MET A 68 -4.11 17.02 -7.91
C MET A 68 -4.43 16.91 -6.41
N LYS A 69 -4.83 18.02 -5.80
CA LYS A 69 -5.02 18.16 -4.34
C LYS A 69 -5.92 17.10 -3.71
N HIS A 70 -7.00 16.69 -4.39
CA HIS A 70 -7.92 15.69 -3.84
C HIS A 70 -7.28 14.31 -3.69
N LYS A 71 -6.51 13.88 -4.69
CA LYS A 71 -5.78 12.60 -4.67
C LYS A 71 -4.63 12.64 -3.67
N LEU A 72 -3.89 13.74 -3.62
CA LEU A 72 -2.86 13.97 -2.60
C LEU A 72 -3.45 13.79 -1.18
N PHE A 73 -4.50 14.55 -0.86
CA PHE A 73 -5.16 14.48 0.45
C PHE A 73 -5.65 13.08 0.79
N TYR A 74 -6.19 12.35 -0.18
CA TYR A 74 -6.62 10.96 0.01
C TYR A 74 -5.47 10.05 0.46
N TYR A 75 -4.32 10.10 -0.21
CA TYR A 75 -3.17 9.25 0.15
C TYR A 75 -2.48 9.70 1.44
N GLU A 76 -2.41 11.00 1.71
CA GLU A 76 -1.94 11.52 3.00
C GLU A 76 -2.81 11.03 4.16
N THR A 77 -4.14 11.09 4.01
CA THR A 77 -5.09 10.61 5.02
C THR A 77 -4.96 9.10 5.24
N LEU A 78 -4.67 8.31 4.21
CA LEU A 78 -4.45 6.88 4.36
C LEU A 78 -3.16 6.57 5.12
N MET A 79 -2.08 7.34 4.88
CA MET A 79 -0.83 7.18 5.64
C MET A 79 -1.00 7.54 7.11
N GLU A 80 -1.77 8.59 7.43
CA GLU A 80 -2.01 8.99 8.83
C GLU A 80 -2.83 7.96 9.64
N ARG A 81 -3.60 7.12 8.95
CA ARG A 81 -4.47 6.10 9.56
C ARG A 81 -3.79 4.74 9.72
N PHE A 82 -2.64 4.56 9.07
CA PHE A 82 -1.88 3.33 9.07
C PHE A 82 -0.84 3.37 10.18
#